data_AF-A0A0F7SVS9-F1
#
_entry.id   AF-A0A0F7SVS9-F1
#
_cell.length_a   1.000
_cell.length_b   1.000
_cell.length_c   1.000
_cell.angle_alpha   90.00
_cell.angle_beta   90.00
_cell.angle_gamma   90.00
#
_symmetry.space_group_name_H-M   'P 1'
#
loop_
_entity.id
_entity.type
_entity.pdbx_description
1 polymer ?
#
loop_
_entity_poly.entity_id
_entity_poly.type
_entity_poly.pdbx_seq_one_letter_code
_entity_poly.pdbx_strand_id
1 'polypeptide(L)'
;MLFSRQNKKGICYIILPYTLFCLLCVVFSLRSKLFRRRNVPAWALQPPLSYAPSLPPPRHPSIAHLTPLQKTHLVNLSDNPPEPSPNDQFKPWKARNAQTFISLHKCVMDPERLCENTSKGKVVILEADYFRWSLGGGNDGEHIWASSVLTAFDSLGYTVLISESAEETNEWYSGLSGAVTTVIKTRDEVDKCVEDSRWGSKGSCLEGPDNTRGIPIWKIFSMYFFPTPAHPLGSAWTLSPEPYHYHSQINTEARYLGYSIEKVCLKEPVVPWEKRDDRAYMFAKFDSYLTNSEATWSTSSFPTIQRLVNVTFVGGFMRQHGNRADSPPQIEGITNLGLLDREDFIQEMAKSKVLVGVGNPIISPTPYEALCLGVPFINPIRQWDHDDPEDRDKWVTQHNGLIELNPPHVYHVRQHDEKALGEAIHQAMNAPIDRYILPRMREEGVKERVKRMVEDVDWWKKWRALPGVHN
;
A
#
# COMPACT_ATOMS: atom_id res chain seq x y z
N MET A 1 -63.81 54.78 9.07
CA MET A 1 -63.05 55.87 9.74
C MET A 1 -61.60 55.44 9.78
N LEU A 2 -60.57 56.10 9.23
CA LEU A 2 -60.37 57.37 8.52
C LEU A 2 -59.12 57.18 7.61
N PHE A 3 -59.23 57.57 6.33
CA PHE A 3 -58.25 58.07 5.33
C PHE A 3 -56.79 57.53 5.29
N SER A 4 -56.31 56.95 4.17
CA SER A 4 -55.98 57.52 2.83
C SER A 4 -54.52 58.01 2.69
N ARG A 5 -53.74 57.44 1.75
CA ARG A 5 -53.26 58.13 0.54
C ARG A 5 -52.34 57.25 -0.31
N GLN A 6 -52.54 57.36 -1.63
CA GLN A 6 -51.70 56.84 -2.72
C GLN A 6 -50.29 57.44 -2.72
N ASN A 7 -49.31 56.69 -3.22
CA ASN A 7 -48.35 57.24 -4.17
C ASN A 7 -47.74 56.18 -5.10
N LYS A 8 -47.79 56.48 -6.40
CA LYS A 8 -47.14 55.79 -7.51
C LYS A 8 -45.64 56.13 -7.54
N LYS A 9 -44.79 55.18 -7.96
CA LYS A 9 -43.76 55.31 -9.04
C LYS A 9 -42.70 54.21 -8.95
N GLY A 10 -42.31 53.69 -10.11
CA GLY A 10 -40.95 53.18 -10.36
C GLY A 10 -40.81 51.67 -10.59
N ILE A 11 -41.17 51.20 -11.79
CA ILE A 11 -40.67 49.92 -12.32
C ILE A 11 -39.23 50.17 -12.78
N CYS A 12 -38.26 49.53 -12.12
CA CYS A 12 -36.86 49.53 -12.54
C CYS A 12 -36.48 48.10 -12.91
N TYR A 13 -36.23 47.86 -14.19
CA TYR A 13 -35.68 46.62 -14.71
C TYR A 13 -34.23 46.47 -14.24
N ILE A 14 -33.93 45.48 -13.41
CA ILE A 14 -32.56 45.04 -13.14
C ILE A 14 -32.29 43.82 -14.02
N ILE A 15 -31.67 44.08 -15.16
CA ILE A 15 -31.08 43.08 -16.04
C ILE A 15 -29.65 42.81 -15.55
N LEU A 16 -29.41 41.58 -15.11
CA LEU A 16 -28.14 40.84 -14.94
C LEU A 16 -27.01 41.43 -14.05
N PRO A 17 -26.37 40.54 -13.26
CA PRO A 17 -25.05 40.08 -13.68
C PRO A 17 -24.90 38.56 -13.56
N TYR A 18 -25.50 37.79 -14.46
CA TYR A 18 -25.21 36.35 -14.60
C TYR A 18 -23.82 36.08 -15.20
N THR A 19 -23.20 37.06 -15.85
CA THR A 19 -21.86 36.93 -16.44
C THR A 19 -20.73 36.95 -15.40
N LEU A 20 -20.88 37.67 -14.30
CA LEU A 20 -19.86 37.73 -13.25
C LEU A 20 -19.82 36.46 -12.38
N PHE A 21 -20.97 35.83 -12.16
CA PHE A 21 -21.07 34.57 -11.41
C PHE A 21 -20.53 33.38 -12.23
N CYS A 22 -20.78 33.32 -13.54
CA CYS A 22 -20.17 32.32 -14.41
C CYS A 22 -18.63 32.46 -14.52
N LEU A 23 -18.10 33.69 -14.57
CA LEU A 23 -16.65 33.90 -14.58
C LEU A 23 -15.98 33.49 -13.25
N LEU A 24 -16.63 33.75 -12.11
CA LEU A 24 -16.12 33.31 -10.80
C LEU A 24 -16.19 31.79 -10.63
N CYS A 25 -17.24 31.12 -11.13
CA CYS A 25 -17.33 29.66 -11.13
C CYS A 25 -16.30 29.00 -12.06
N VAL A 26 -16.01 29.59 -13.22
CA VAL A 26 -14.96 29.10 -14.13
C VAL A 26 -13.57 29.32 -13.53
N VAL A 27 -13.31 30.44 -12.84
CA VAL A 27 -12.03 30.68 -12.15
C VAL A 27 -11.85 29.76 -10.93
N PHE A 28 -12.91 29.45 -10.18
CA PHE A 28 -12.85 28.48 -9.08
C PHE A 28 -12.71 27.04 -9.58
N SER A 29 -13.35 26.67 -10.70
CA SER A 29 -13.20 25.36 -11.33
C SER A 29 -11.82 25.17 -11.99
N LEU A 30 -11.25 26.24 -12.55
CA LEU A 30 -9.86 26.24 -13.04
C LEU A 30 -8.85 26.21 -11.90
N ARG A 31 -9.09 26.92 -10.78
CA ARG A 31 -8.25 26.83 -9.58
C ARG A 31 -8.33 25.46 -8.91
N SER A 32 -9.50 24.82 -8.83
CA SER A 32 -9.62 23.47 -8.25
C SER A 32 -9.03 22.38 -9.14
N LYS A 33 -9.07 22.54 -10.47
CA LYS A 33 -8.34 21.68 -11.41
C LYS A 33 -6.82 21.94 -11.40
N LEU A 34 -6.37 23.18 -11.16
CA LEU A 34 -4.95 23.50 -10.98
C LEU A 34 -4.39 23.06 -9.62
N PHE A 35 -5.20 23.04 -8.56
CA PHE A 35 -4.81 22.51 -7.24
C PHE A 35 -4.84 20.97 -7.16
N ARG A 36 -5.40 20.29 -8.19
CA ARG A 36 -5.26 18.84 -8.40
C ARG A 36 -4.08 18.48 -9.31
N ARG A 37 -3.16 19.40 -9.61
CA ARG A 37 -1.79 18.99 -9.92
C ARG A 37 -1.18 18.48 -8.63
N ARG A 38 -1.22 17.15 -8.45
CA ARG A 38 -0.43 16.42 -7.44
C ARG A 38 0.94 17.08 -7.36
N ASN A 39 1.41 17.35 -6.14
CA ASN A 39 2.77 17.81 -5.86
C ASN A 39 3.75 16.86 -6.56
N VAL A 40 4.14 17.20 -7.79
CA VAL A 40 5.31 16.63 -8.43
C VAL A 40 6.46 17.22 -7.61
N PRO A 41 7.17 16.41 -6.80
CA PRO A 41 8.22 16.94 -5.95
C PRO A 41 9.23 17.68 -6.82
N ALA A 42 9.76 18.80 -6.32
CA ALA A 42 10.59 19.71 -7.11
C ALA A 42 11.76 19.03 -7.82
N TRP A 43 12.21 17.87 -7.31
CA TRP A 43 13.24 17.05 -7.94
C TRP A 43 12.82 16.44 -9.29
N ALA A 44 11.55 16.15 -9.52
CA ALA A 44 11.07 15.58 -10.78
C ALA A 44 10.99 16.61 -11.93
N LEU A 45 11.22 17.89 -11.62
CA LEU A 45 11.31 18.98 -12.60
C LEU A 45 12.76 19.43 -12.87
N GLN A 46 13.75 18.83 -12.20
CA GLN A 46 15.16 19.21 -12.32
C GLN A 46 15.98 18.12 -13.01
N PRO A 47 17.06 18.47 -13.74
CA PRO A 47 17.89 17.49 -14.43
C PRO A 47 18.44 16.44 -13.45
N PRO A 48 18.60 15.18 -13.89
CA PRO A 48 19.11 14.11 -13.06
C PRO A 48 20.46 14.51 -12.47
N LEU A 49 20.69 14.13 -11.21
CA LEU A 49 22.00 14.26 -10.57
C LEU A 49 23.03 13.56 -11.45
N SER A 50 24.09 14.29 -11.83
CA SER A 50 25.24 13.76 -12.56
C SER A 50 26.01 12.83 -11.62
N TYR A 51 25.67 11.55 -11.58
CA TYR A 51 26.40 10.54 -10.82
C TYR A 51 27.73 10.24 -11.52
N ALA A 52 28.84 10.42 -10.80
CA ALA A 52 30.19 10.32 -11.36
C ALA A 52 30.45 8.97 -12.08
N PRO A 53 30.95 8.98 -13.33
CA PRO A 53 31.04 7.78 -14.15
C PRO A 53 32.44 7.16 -14.09
N SER A 54 32.79 6.37 -13.06
CA SER A 54 33.97 5.49 -13.16
C SER A 54 34.09 4.34 -12.15
N LEU A 55 33.02 3.96 -11.45
CA LEU A 55 33.11 2.76 -10.60
C LEU A 55 33.05 1.50 -11.48
N PRO A 56 34.01 0.56 -11.32
CA PRO A 56 33.94 -0.73 -12.01
C PRO A 56 32.63 -1.44 -11.64
N PRO A 57 32.13 -2.36 -12.49
CA PRO A 57 30.97 -3.17 -12.14
C PRO A 57 31.20 -3.78 -10.75
N PRO A 58 30.27 -3.57 -9.80
CA PRO A 58 30.37 -4.21 -8.51
C PRO A 58 30.36 -5.72 -8.76
N ARG A 59 31.31 -6.43 -8.14
CA ARG A 59 31.24 -7.90 -8.12
C ARG A 59 29.93 -8.31 -7.48
N HIS A 60 29.36 -9.44 -7.92
CA HIS A 60 28.12 -9.95 -7.36
C HIS A 60 28.18 -9.94 -5.82
N PRO A 61 27.10 -9.51 -5.14
CA PRO A 61 27.11 -9.45 -3.69
C PRO A 61 27.47 -10.83 -3.13
N SER A 62 28.58 -10.90 -2.41
CA SER A 62 29.09 -12.12 -1.82
C SER A 62 29.80 -11.79 -0.53
N ILE A 63 29.40 -12.50 0.52
CA ILE A 63 30.03 -12.39 1.82
C ILE A 63 31.50 -12.82 1.82
N ALA A 64 31.90 -13.62 0.83
CA ALA A 64 33.30 -14.00 0.60
C ALA A 64 34.20 -12.79 0.35
N HIS A 65 33.63 -11.67 -0.09
CA HIS A 65 34.35 -10.44 -0.41
C HIS A 65 34.43 -9.45 0.75
N LEU A 66 33.96 -9.80 1.96
CA LEU A 66 34.17 -8.97 3.14
C LEU A 66 35.67 -8.85 3.44
N THR A 67 36.14 -7.62 3.56
CA THR A 67 37.51 -7.30 3.97
C THR A 67 37.77 -7.75 5.42
N PRO A 68 39.03 -7.94 5.85
CA PRO A 68 39.34 -8.24 7.25
C PRO A 68 38.72 -7.23 8.22
N LEU A 69 38.76 -5.93 7.88
CA LEU A 69 38.14 -4.87 8.69
C LEU A 69 36.62 -5.04 8.81
N GLN A 70 35.94 -5.38 7.72
CA GLN A 70 34.50 -5.65 7.73
C GLN A 70 34.15 -6.90 8.54
N LYS A 71 34.98 -7.95 8.48
CA LYS A 71 34.83 -9.13 9.34
C LYS A 71 35.00 -8.77 10.81
N THR A 72 36.00 -7.97 11.18
CA THR A 72 36.17 -7.46 12.55
C THR A 72 34.98 -6.60 13.00
N HIS A 73 34.44 -5.76 12.12
CA HIS A 73 33.25 -4.98 12.44
C HIS A 73 32.03 -5.89 12.69
N LEU A 74 31.83 -6.94 11.89
CA LEU A 74 30.79 -7.94 12.11
C LEU A 74 30.97 -8.70 13.44
N VAL A 75 32.22 -9.03 13.82
CA VAL A 75 32.53 -9.59 15.14
C VAL A 75 32.08 -8.63 16.24
N ASN A 76 32.44 -7.35 16.14
CA ASN A 76 32.05 -6.35 17.14
C ASN A 76 30.53 -6.20 17.26
N LEU A 77 29.79 -6.21 16.14
CA LEU A 77 28.32 -6.18 16.14
C LEU A 77 27.70 -7.47 16.70
N SER A 78 28.37 -8.61 16.56
CA SER A 78 27.92 -9.90 17.10
C SER A 78 28.22 -10.05 18.59
N ASP A 79 29.38 -9.56 19.04
CA ASP A 79 29.84 -9.69 20.43
C ASP A 79 29.24 -8.63 21.34
N ASN A 80 28.97 -7.44 20.78
CA ASN A 80 28.24 -6.37 21.43
C ASN A 80 27.01 -6.03 20.58
N PRO A 81 26.04 -6.97 20.46
CA PRO A 81 24.79 -6.61 19.82
C PRO A 81 24.22 -5.42 20.60
N PRO A 82 23.60 -4.43 19.93
CA PRO A 82 23.02 -3.29 20.62
C PRO A 82 22.11 -3.81 21.74
N GLU A 83 22.54 -3.63 23.00
CA GLU A 83 21.87 -4.25 24.12
C GLU A 83 20.43 -3.72 24.16
N PRO A 84 19.42 -4.61 24.23
CA PRO A 84 18.07 -4.17 24.46
C PRO A 84 18.04 -3.50 25.83
N SER A 85 17.87 -2.19 25.84
CA SER A 85 17.57 -1.44 27.06
C SER A 85 16.31 -2.00 27.72
N PRO A 86 16.06 -1.76 29.01
CA PRO A 86 14.80 -2.17 29.66
C PRO A 86 13.54 -1.66 28.93
N ASN A 87 13.65 -0.54 28.20
CA ASN A 87 12.59 0.01 27.35
C ASN A 87 12.49 -0.68 25.97
N ASP A 88 13.44 -1.53 25.60
CA ASP A 88 13.46 -2.29 24.34
C ASP A 88 12.70 -3.61 24.41
N GLN A 89 12.10 -3.98 25.55
CA GLN A 89 11.04 -5.00 25.56
C GLN A 89 9.89 -4.66 24.59
N PHE A 90 9.77 -3.37 24.23
CA PHE A 90 8.80 -2.87 23.26
C PHE A 90 9.33 -2.80 21.81
N LYS A 91 10.57 -3.23 21.54
CA LYS A 91 11.21 -3.16 20.21
C LYS A 91 11.64 -4.55 19.70
N PRO A 92 10.70 -5.42 19.28
CA PRO A 92 10.98 -6.81 18.90
C PRO A 92 12.02 -6.96 17.76
N TRP A 93 12.17 -5.96 16.89
CA TRP A 93 13.16 -6.00 15.81
C TRP A 93 14.61 -5.92 16.29
N LYS A 94 14.89 -5.29 17.44
CA LYS A 94 16.27 -5.21 17.99
C LYS A 94 16.79 -6.58 18.41
N ALA A 95 15.97 -7.33 19.16
CA ALA A 95 16.30 -8.70 19.54
C ALA A 95 16.50 -9.60 18.31
N ARG A 96 15.65 -9.43 17.29
CA ARG A 96 15.78 -10.10 15.99
C ARG A 96 17.07 -9.74 15.27
N ASN A 97 17.44 -8.47 15.21
CA ASN A 97 18.70 -8.03 14.59
C ASN A 97 19.91 -8.61 15.32
N ALA A 98 19.92 -8.62 16.65
CA ALA A 98 21.00 -9.23 17.45
C ALA A 98 21.20 -10.71 17.08
N GLN A 99 20.10 -11.49 17.04
CA GLN A 99 20.16 -12.90 16.61
C GLN A 99 20.62 -13.04 15.15
N THR A 100 20.22 -12.10 14.29
CA THR A 100 20.61 -12.08 12.88
C THR A 100 22.10 -11.79 12.72
N PHE A 101 22.67 -10.84 13.46
CA PHE A 101 24.11 -10.57 13.47
C PHE A 101 24.92 -11.76 13.97
N ILE A 102 24.48 -12.41 15.06
CA ILE A 102 25.13 -13.63 15.57
C ILE A 102 25.10 -14.74 14.51
N SER A 103 23.95 -14.94 13.86
CA SER A 103 23.79 -15.97 12.83
C SER A 103 24.63 -15.66 11.59
N LEU A 104 24.67 -14.40 11.17
CA LEU A 104 25.50 -13.92 10.06
C LEU A 104 26.98 -14.12 10.39
N HIS A 105 27.43 -13.69 11.56
CA HIS A 105 28.81 -13.85 12.03
C HIS A 105 29.24 -15.33 12.01
N LYS A 106 28.44 -16.23 12.61
CA LYS A 106 28.70 -17.68 12.55
C LYS A 106 28.83 -18.17 11.12
N CYS A 107 27.93 -17.73 10.23
CA CYS A 107 27.92 -18.15 8.84
C CYS A 107 29.09 -17.60 8.01
N VAL A 108 29.60 -16.41 8.34
CA VAL A 108 30.81 -15.82 7.73
C VAL A 108 32.08 -16.49 8.21
N MET A 109 32.13 -16.87 9.48
CA MET A 109 33.31 -17.49 10.10
C MET A 109 33.36 -19.01 9.91
N ASP A 110 32.30 -19.58 9.35
CA ASP A 110 32.20 -21.01 9.14
C ASP A 110 33.23 -21.51 8.09
N PRO A 111 34.06 -22.51 8.43
CA PRO A 111 35.09 -23.02 7.54
C PRO A 111 34.54 -23.73 6.30
N GLU A 112 33.29 -24.23 6.35
CA GLU A 112 32.58 -24.85 5.22
C GLU A 112 31.91 -23.82 4.31
N ARG A 113 32.05 -22.51 4.61
CA ARG A 113 31.56 -21.40 3.77
C ARG A 113 30.05 -21.41 3.56
N LEU A 114 29.29 -21.72 4.61
CA LEU A 114 27.82 -21.84 4.57
C LEU A 114 27.07 -20.63 3.96
N CYS A 115 27.66 -19.43 4.01
CA CYS A 115 27.07 -18.23 3.44
C CYS A 115 27.51 -17.93 1.99
N GLU A 116 28.55 -18.58 1.47
CA GLU A 116 29.01 -18.30 0.11
C GLU A 116 27.99 -18.82 -0.90
N ASN A 117 27.49 -17.92 -1.76
CA ASN A 117 26.51 -18.21 -2.80
C ASN A 117 25.16 -18.77 -2.31
N THR A 118 24.84 -18.62 -1.03
CA THR A 118 23.52 -18.98 -0.48
C THR A 118 22.69 -17.73 -0.17
N SER A 119 21.37 -17.89 0.00
CA SER A 119 20.50 -16.79 0.43
C SER A 119 20.95 -16.18 1.76
N LYS A 120 21.54 -16.99 2.65
CA LYS A 120 22.05 -16.55 3.97
C LYS A 120 23.23 -15.58 3.85
N GLY A 121 23.96 -15.59 2.73
CA GLY A 121 25.04 -14.63 2.48
C GLY A 121 24.55 -13.31 1.90
N LYS A 122 23.26 -13.19 1.55
CA LYS A 122 22.66 -12.01 0.95
C LYS A 122 21.93 -11.21 2.02
N VAL A 123 22.40 -10.00 2.26
CA VAL A 123 21.87 -9.11 3.28
C VAL A 123 20.85 -8.16 2.67
N VAL A 124 19.67 -8.06 3.29
CA VAL A 124 18.64 -7.08 2.97
C VAL A 124 18.49 -6.17 4.19
N ILE A 125 18.55 -4.85 3.96
CA ILE A 125 18.31 -3.86 5.02
C ILE A 125 16.92 -3.24 4.82
N LEU A 126 16.10 -3.26 5.85
CA LEU A 126 14.74 -2.75 5.86
C LEU A 126 14.68 -1.54 6.79
N GLU A 127 14.60 -0.34 6.24
CA GLU A 127 14.50 0.90 7.02
C GLU A 127 13.06 1.40 7.13
N ALA A 128 12.19 1.02 6.17
CA ALA A 128 10.80 1.45 6.18
C ALA A 128 10.09 1.08 7.50
N ASP A 129 9.53 2.08 8.18
CA ASP A 129 8.93 1.95 9.51
C ASP A 129 7.86 0.86 9.62
N TYR A 130 7.15 0.60 8.51
CA TYR A 130 6.14 -0.44 8.43
C TYR A 130 6.67 -1.83 8.81
N PHE A 131 7.94 -2.16 8.55
CA PHE A 131 8.52 -3.43 8.98
C PHE A 131 8.65 -3.51 10.50
N ARG A 132 9.10 -2.43 11.15
CA ARG A 132 9.22 -2.34 12.61
C ARG A 132 7.87 -2.45 13.28
N TRP A 133 6.90 -1.68 12.79
CA TRP A 133 5.54 -1.64 13.34
C TRP A 133 4.76 -2.94 13.07
N SER A 134 5.02 -3.63 11.95
CA SER A 134 4.42 -4.95 11.68
C SER A 134 4.84 -6.02 12.70
N LEU A 135 6.08 -5.98 13.19
CA LEU A 135 6.55 -6.86 14.27
C LEU A 135 5.90 -6.53 15.62
N GLY A 136 5.43 -5.30 15.80
CA GLY A 136 4.67 -4.85 16.96
C GLY A 136 3.15 -5.09 16.86
N GLY A 137 2.67 -5.76 15.81
CA GLY A 137 1.25 -6.05 15.62
C GLY A 137 0.46 -4.99 14.85
N GLY A 138 1.13 -4.08 14.13
CA GLY A 138 0.47 -3.15 13.20
C GLY A 138 -0.41 -3.88 12.19
N ASN A 139 -1.58 -3.32 11.87
CA ASN A 139 -2.65 -4.02 11.15
C ASN A 139 -3.33 -3.22 10.02
N ASP A 140 -2.74 -2.10 9.60
CA ASP A 140 -3.16 -1.43 8.35
C ASP A 140 -2.58 -2.14 7.11
N GLY A 141 -2.93 -1.64 5.92
CA GLY A 141 -2.54 -2.27 4.65
C GLY A 141 -1.03 -2.33 4.46
N GLU A 142 -0.32 -1.26 4.82
CA GLU A 142 1.13 -1.15 4.74
C GLU A 142 1.83 -2.12 5.71
N HIS A 143 1.33 -2.26 6.94
CA HIS A 143 1.85 -3.25 7.91
C HIS A 143 1.62 -4.69 7.47
N ILE A 144 0.43 -5.01 6.95
CA ILE A 144 0.12 -6.34 6.43
C ILE A 144 1.06 -6.67 5.26
N TRP A 145 1.29 -5.70 4.37
CA TRP A 145 2.22 -5.86 3.28
C TRP A 145 3.66 -6.06 3.76
N ALA A 146 4.15 -5.21 4.67
CA ALA A 146 5.49 -5.32 5.26
C ALA A 146 5.70 -6.69 5.95
N SER A 147 4.72 -7.13 6.74
CA SER A 147 4.75 -8.44 7.43
C SER A 147 4.84 -9.60 6.44
N SER A 148 4.07 -9.55 5.35
CA SER A 148 4.12 -10.58 4.32
C SER A 148 5.46 -10.61 3.58
N VAL A 149 6.04 -9.44 3.28
CA VAL A 149 7.35 -9.33 2.62
C VAL A 149 8.45 -9.84 3.55
N LEU A 150 8.40 -9.50 4.83
CA LEU A 150 9.33 -9.99 5.85
C LEU A 150 9.27 -11.52 5.96
N THR A 151 8.07 -12.09 6.00
CA THR A 151 7.84 -13.55 6.03
C THR A 151 8.42 -14.24 4.79
N ALA A 152 8.27 -13.62 3.62
CA ALA A 152 8.84 -14.13 2.38
C ALA A 152 10.37 -14.10 2.41
N PHE A 153 10.99 -13.02 2.92
CA PHE A 153 12.44 -12.98 3.09
C PHE A 153 12.94 -14.09 4.02
N ASP A 154 12.27 -14.30 5.15
CA ASP A 154 12.60 -15.35 6.13
C ASP A 154 12.49 -16.74 5.52
N SER A 155 11.42 -17.00 4.78
CA SER A 155 11.16 -18.29 4.13
C SER A 155 12.16 -18.60 3.03
N LEU A 156 12.74 -17.57 2.41
CA LEU A 156 13.80 -17.70 1.40
C LEU A 156 15.20 -17.79 2.02
N GLY A 157 15.31 -17.64 3.34
CA GLY A 157 16.56 -17.76 4.09
C GLY A 157 17.51 -16.57 3.92
N TYR A 158 17.00 -15.38 3.57
CA TYR A 158 17.82 -14.17 3.50
C TYR A 158 18.20 -13.66 4.89
N THR A 159 19.34 -12.98 4.97
CA THR A 159 19.71 -12.23 6.17
C THR A 159 19.04 -10.87 6.15
N VAL A 160 18.10 -10.63 7.06
CA VAL A 160 17.29 -9.40 7.10
C VAL A 160 17.66 -8.58 8.33
N LEU A 161 18.12 -7.36 8.11
CA LEU A 161 18.38 -6.37 9.16
C LEU A 161 17.32 -5.27 9.09
N ILE A 162 16.74 -4.90 10.23
CA ILE A 162 15.68 -3.88 10.29
C ILE A 162 16.22 -2.64 10.99
N SER A 163 16.43 -1.57 10.24
CA SER A 163 17.04 -0.32 10.71
C SER A 163 15.99 0.64 11.28
N GLU A 164 16.39 1.45 12.26
CA GLU A 164 15.61 2.53 12.85
C GLU A 164 15.93 3.91 12.23
N SER A 165 17.08 4.05 11.54
CA SER A 165 17.47 5.32 10.93
C SER A 165 18.41 5.19 9.73
N ALA A 166 18.54 6.28 8.96
CA ALA A 166 19.47 6.33 7.83
C ALA A 166 20.94 6.17 8.27
N GLU A 167 21.31 6.68 9.45
CA GLU A 167 22.64 6.55 10.02
C GLU A 167 22.98 5.08 10.33
N GLU A 168 22.06 4.35 10.97
CA GLU A 168 22.23 2.92 11.27
C GLU A 168 22.30 2.09 9.97
N THR A 169 21.42 2.37 9.00
CA THR A 169 21.46 1.73 7.68
C THR A 169 22.81 1.94 6.99
N ASN A 170 23.35 3.16 7.01
CA ASN A 170 24.65 3.48 6.42
C ASN A 170 25.81 2.78 7.15
N GLU A 171 25.77 2.72 8.48
CA GLU A 171 26.78 2.03 9.28
C GLU A 171 26.82 0.54 8.90
N TRP A 172 25.66 -0.12 8.90
CA TRP A 172 25.56 -1.53 8.50
C TRP A 172 25.94 -1.75 7.05
N TYR A 173 25.51 -0.87 6.14
CA TYR A 173 25.90 -0.95 4.75
C TYR A 173 27.41 -0.83 4.59
N SER A 174 28.07 0.12 5.25
CA SER A 174 29.52 0.28 5.21
C SER A 174 30.24 -0.99 5.69
N GLY A 175 29.76 -1.59 6.79
CA GLY A 175 30.27 -2.84 7.35
C GLY A 175 30.03 -4.07 6.46
N LEU A 176 28.95 -4.08 5.69
CA LEU A 176 28.45 -5.26 4.97
C LEU A 176 28.30 -5.03 3.46
N SER A 177 28.92 -3.99 2.90
CA SER A 177 28.62 -3.46 1.56
C SER A 177 28.67 -4.50 0.44
N GLY A 178 29.60 -5.46 0.56
CA GLY A 178 29.76 -6.58 -0.35
C GLY A 178 28.67 -7.65 -0.25
N ALA A 179 27.92 -7.72 0.84
CA ALA A 179 26.83 -8.68 1.05
C ALA A 179 25.43 -8.06 0.90
N VAL A 180 25.30 -6.74 1.07
CA VAL A 180 24.01 -6.05 0.94
C VAL A 180 23.55 -6.01 -0.51
N THR A 181 22.42 -6.66 -0.78
CA THR A 181 21.79 -6.71 -2.11
C THR A 181 20.77 -5.60 -2.29
N THR A 182 20.01 -5.29 -1.25
CA THR A 182 18.79 -4.47 -1.30
C THR A 182 18.65 -3.67 -0.01
N VAL A 183 18.26 -2.39 -0.15
CA VAL A 183 17.82 -1.53 0.95
C VAL A 183 16.40 -1.06 0.64
N ILE A 184 15.45 -1.29 1.54
CA ILE A 184 14.04 -0.89 1.35
C ILE A 184 13.69 0.23 2.33
N LYS A 185 13.22 1.35 1.78
CA LYS A 185 12.82 2.57 2.49
C LYS A 185 11.39 2.96 2.11
N THR A 186 10.74 3.80 2.90
CA THR A 186 9.52 4.50 2.45
C THR A 186 9.87 5.55 1.38
N ARG A 187 8.87 6.06 0.67
CA ARG A 187 9.06 7.19 -0.25
C ARG A 187 9.76 8.38 0.42
N ASP A 188 9.25 8.79 1.58
CA ASP A 188 9.73 10.01 2.25
C ASP A 188 11.17 9.85 2.74
N GLU A 189 11.55 8.65 3.19
CA GLU A 189 12.94 8.31 3.53
C GLU A 189 13.88 8.34 2.31
N VAL A 190 13.43 7.89 1.14
CA VAL A 190 14.20 7.99 -0.10
C VAL A 190 14.35 9.45 -0.54
N ASP A 191 13.27 10.22 -0.53
CA ASP A 191 13.27 11.63 -0.90
C ASP A 191 14.25 12.40 0.02
N LYS A 192 14.18 12.18 1.34
CA LYS A 192 15.11 12.76 2.31
C LYS A 192 16.56 12.35 2.03
N CYS A 193 16.81 11.06 1.73
CA CYS A 193 18.15 10.57 1.40
C CYS A 193 18.77 11.31 0.21
N VAL A 194 17.97 11.52 -0.83
CA VAL A 194 18.38 12.23 -2.06
C VAL A 194 18.61 13.70 -1.77
N GLU A 195 17.73 14.34 -1.00
CA GLU A 195 17.86 15.75 -0.64
C GLU A 195 19.11 16.02 0.22
N ASP A 196 19.36 15.23 1.27
CA ASP A 196 20.54 15.38 2.12
C ASP A 196 21.84 15.20 1.33
N SER A 197 21.83 14.31 0.34
CA SER A 197 22.97 14.10 -0.56
C SER A 197 23.25 15.30 -1.47
N ARG A 198 22.21 16.05 -1.88
CA ARG A 198 22.36 17.24 -2.74
C ARG A 198 23.01 18.40 -2.01
N TRP A 199 22.78 18.52 -0.71
CA TRP A 199 23.25 19.65 0.09
C TRP A 199 24.59 19.40 0.78
N GLY A 200 25.26 18.28 0.50
CA GLY A 200 26.53 17.93 1.14
C GLY A 200 26.40 17.76 2.66
N SER A 201 25.19 17.43 3.14
CA SER A 201 24.92 17.27 4.55
C SER A 201 25.73 16.08 5.09
N LYS A 202 26.30 16.21 6.30
CA LYS A 202 27.03 15.14 7.02
C LYS A 202 26.20 13.87 7.31
N GLY A 203 24.97 13.77 6.82
CA GLY A 203 24.06 12.63 6.92
C GLY A 203 23.61 12.04 5.57
N SER A 204 24.25 12.42 4.45
CA SER A 204 23.95 11.82 3.13
C SER A 204 24.00 10.29 3.21
N CYS A 205 22.91 9.59 2.90
CA CYS A 205 22.93 8.12 2.80
C CYS A 205 23.33 7.60 1.43
N LEU A 206 23.41 8.45 0.40
CA LEU A 206 23.84 7.98 -0.91
C LEU A 206 25.36 7.95 -1.03
N GLU A 207 25.83 6.97 -1.79
CA GLU A 207 27.21 6.93 -2.26
C GLU A 207 27.50 8.15 -3.15
N GLY A 208 28.59 8.84 -2.85
CA GLY A 208 29.02 10.02 -3.61
C GLY A 208 30.42 10.48 -3.20
N PRO A 209 30.92 11.60 -3.77
CA PRO A 209 32.25 12.12 -3.47
C PRO A 209 32.48 12.38 -1.98
N ASP A 210 31.46 12.92 -1.29
CA ASP A 210 31.51 13.26 0.13
C ASP A 210 31.12 12.09 1.05
N ASN A 211 30.53 11.03 0.49
CA ASN A 211 30.21 9.80 1.21
C ASN A 211 30.58 8.57 0.37
N THR A 212 31.87 8.24 0.35
CA THR A 212 32.41 7.09 -0.39
C THR A 212 31.99 5.72 0.18
N ARG A 213 31.33 5.71 1.34
CA ARG A 213 30.77 4.50 1.97
C ARG A 213 29.24 4.49 1.99
N GLY A 214 28.61 5.45 1.30
CA GLY A 214 27.18 5.53 1.19
C GLY A 214 26.60 4.39 0.37
N ILE A 215 25.27 4.32 0.36
CA ILE A 215 24.53 3.29 -0.34
C ILE A 215 24.38 3.73 -1.80
N PRO A 216 24.78 2.91 -2.79
CA PRO A 216 24.51 3.19 -4.18
C PRO A 216 22.99 3.30 -4.40
N ILE A 217 22.55 4.37 -5.06
CA ILE A 217 21.11 4.65 -5.26
C ILE A 217 20.36 3.48 -5.93
N TRP A 218 21.04 2.67 -6.75
CA TRP A 218 20.44 1.52 -7.43
C TRP A 218 20.14 0.33 -6.51
N LYS A 219 20.69 0.29 -5.29
CA LYS A 219 20.35 -0.69 -4.25
C LYS A 219 19.17 -0.26 -3.38
N ILE A 220 18.75 0.99 -3.47
CA ILE A 220 17.66 1.54 -2.66
C ILE A 220 16.34 1.39 -3.41
N PHE A 221 15.32 0.89 -2.73
CA PHE A 221 13.97 0.73 -3.25
C PHE A 221 12.98 1.47 -2.36
N SER A 222 12.00 2.13 -3.01
CA SER A 222 10.90 2.76 -2.30
C SER A 222 9.72 1.81 -2.19
N MET A 223 9.32 1.50 -0.96
CA MET A 223 8.06 0.85 -0.66
C MET A 223 6.95 1.90 -0.71
N TYR A 224 6.05 1.79 -1.69
CA TYR A 224 4.99 2.76 -1.87
C TYR A 224 3.67 2.10 -2.20
N PHE A 225 2.65 2.45 -1.42
CA PHE A 225 1.37 1.77 -1.51
C PHE A 225 0.58 2.14 -2.75
N PHE A 226 0.78 3.31 -3.36
CA PHE A 226 -0.09 3.83 -4.43
C PHE A 226 0.49 3.65 -5.84
N PRO A 227 -0.34 3.70 -6.90
CA PRO A 227 0.07 3.46 -8.29
C PRO A 227 0.82 4.64 -8.90
N THR A 228 1.80 5.22 -8.23
CA THR A 228 2.66 6.25 -8.83
C THR A 228 4.13 5.96 -8.54
N PRO A 229 5.06 6.34 -9.44
CA PRO A 229 6.48 6.27 -9.12
C PRO A 229 6.79 7.03 -7.82
N ALA A 230 7.60 6.42 -6.97
CA ALA A 230 7.99 6.96 -5.67
C ALA A 230 9.51 6.85 -5.43
N HIS A 231 10.28 6.78 -6.50
CA HIS A 231 11.73 6.69 -6.47
C HIS A 231 12.36 7.57 -7.56
N PRO A 232 13.50 8.24 -7.33
CA PRO A 232 14.16 9.09 -8.33
C PRO A 232 14.62 8.32 -9.58
N LEU A 233 14.89 7.02 -9.47
CA LEU A 233 15.21 6.15 -10.61
C LEU A 233 13.97 5.65 -11.38
N GLY A 234 12.77 6.11 -11.00
CA GLY A 234 11.51 5.75 -11.65
C GLY A 234 10.85 4.49 -11.08
N SER A 235 9.79 4.04 -11.78
CA SER A 235 8.89 2.99 -11.30
C SER A 235 9.57 1.65 -11.05
N ALA A 236 10.62 1.31 -11.80
CA ALA A 236 11.34 0.06 -11.61
C ALA A 236 11.94 -0.12 -10.20
N TRP A 237 12.19 0.98 -9.48
CA TRP A 237 12.67 1.00 -8.08
C TRP A 237 11.57 1.34 -7.06
N THR A 238 10.32 1.42 -7.52
CA THR A 238 9.14 1.57 -6.66
C THR A 238 8.50 0.19 -6.48
N LEU A 239 8.49 -0.32 -5.26
CA LEU A 239 7.81 -1.55 -4.86
C LEU A 239 6.33 -1.25 -4.63
N SER A 240 5.46 -2.18 -4.99
CA SER A 240 4.00 -2.02 -4.86
C SER A 240 3.30 -3.25 -4.28
N PRO A 241 2.20 -3.06 -3.54
CA PRO A 241 1.39 -4.14 -2.95
C PRO A 241 0.44 -4.77 -3.97
N GLU A 242 0.19 -4.12 -5.11
CA GLU A 242 -0.74 -4.56 -6.14
C GLU A 242 -0.10 -4.47 -7.53
N PRO A 243 -0.56 -5.30 -8.48
CA PRO A 243 -0.14 -5.24 -9.87
C PRO A 243 -0.79 -4.05 -10.58
N TYR A 244 -0.19 -2.87 -10.40
CA TYR A 244 -0.74 -1.62 -10.92
C TYR A 244 -0.71 -1.49 -12.44
N HIS A 245 -0.12 -2.43 -13.17
CA HIS A 245 -0.25 -2.45 -14.63
C HIS A 245 -1.71 -2.62 -15.11
N TYR A 246 -2.60 -3.12 -14.24
CA TYR A 246 -4.05 -3.14 -14.50
C TYR A 246 -4.74 -1.78 -14.31
N HIS A 247 -4.05 -0.77 -13.75
CA HIS A 247 -4.55 0.60 -13.74
C HIS A 247 -4.21 1.26 -15.07
N SER A 248 -5.13 1.17 -16.01
CA SER A 248 -4.97 1.78 -17.33
C SER A 248 -4.67 3.27 -17.35
N GLN A 249 -5.15 4.01 -16.34
CA GLN A 249 -4.88 5.44 -16.22
C GLN A 249 -3.48 5.76 -15.74
N ILE A 250 -2.78 4.78 -15.14
CA ILE A 250 -1.42 4.95 -14.65
C ILE A 250 -0.63 3.69 -14.93
N ASN A 251 -0.09 3.60 -16.16
CA ASN A 251 0.90 2.60 -16.50
C ASN A 251 2.17 2.86 -15.68
N THR A 252 2.20 2.30 -14.47
CA THR A 252 3.43 2.26 -13.68
C THR A 252 4.13 0.97 -13.97
N GLU A 253 5.38 1.04 -14.41
CA GLU A 253 6.32 -0.09 -14.36
C GLU A 253 6.75 -0.39 -12.90
N ALA A 254 5.87 -0.11 -11.92
CA ALA A 254 6.13 -0.32 -10.51
C ALA A 254 6.31 -1.82 -10.30
N ARG A 255 7.29 -2.16 -9.47
CA ARG A 255 7.60 -3.56 -9.22
C ARG A 255 6.57 -4.13 -8.27
N TYR A 256 5.65 -4.93 -8.79
CA TYR A 256 4.70 -5.67 -7.96
C TYR A 256 5.45 -6.67 -7.09
N LEU A 257 5.44 -6.43 -5.78
CA LEU A 257 5.97 -7.35 -4.77
C LEU A 257 4.82 -8.10 -4.09
N GLY A 258 3.73 -7.38 -3.82
CA GLY A 258 2.50 -7.93 -3.26
C GLY A 258 2.64 -8.47 -1.84
N TYR A 259 1.54 -9.03 -1.37
CA TYR A 259 1.41 -9.63 -0.05
C TYR A 259 0.61 -10.93 -0.15
N SER A 260 0.76 -11.78 0.85
CA SER A 260 0.03 -13.03 0.99
C SER A 260 -1.07 -12.84 2.02
N ILE A 261 -2.24 -13.38 1.71
CA ILE A 261 -3.34 -13.53 2.68
C ILE A 261 -3.46 -14.98 3.16
N GLU A 262 -2.65 -15.90 2.62
CA GLU A 262 -2.85 -17.34 2.75
C GLU A 262 -2.80 -17.83 4.21
N LYS A 263 -1.81 -17.40 5.00
CA LYS A 263 -1.71 -17.80 6.41
C LYS A 263 -2.91 -17.35 7.25
N VAL A 264 -3.31 -16.09 7.09
CA VAL A 264 -4.48 -15.53 7.78
C VAL A 264 -5.74 -16.26 7.32
N CYS A 265 -5.88 -16.42 6.00
CA CYS A 265 -6.97 -17.13 5.38
C CYS A 265 -7.14 -18.54 5.93
N LEU A 266 -6.07 -19.34 5.93
CA LEU A 266 -6.06 -20.75 6.36
C LEU A 266 -6.27 -20.94 7.87
N LYS A 267 -6.03 -19.91 8.68
CA LYS A 267 -6.32 -19.94 10.12
C LYS A 267 -7.83 -19.92 10.40
N GLU A 268 -8.60 -19.22 9.56
CA GLU A 268 -10.01 -18.95 9.82
C GLU A 268 -10.91 -20.03 9.19
N PRO A 269 -11.88 -20.59 9.94
CA PRO A 269 -12.80 -21.56 9.38
C PRO A 269 -13.78 -20.87 8.40
N VAL A 270 -14.08 -21.55 7.28
CA VAL A 270 -15.16 -21.11 6.41
C VAL A 270 -16.49 -21.45 7.08
N VAL A 271 -17.37 -20.45 7.25
CA VAL A 271 -18.76 -20.70 7.64
C VAL A 271 -19.50 -21.31 6.44
N PRO A 272 -20.07 -22.53 6.56
CA PRO A 272 -20.86 -23.14 5.49
C PRO A 272 -21.97 -22.22 5.02
N TRP A 273 -22.23 -22.20 3.72
CA TRP A 273 -23.15 -21.23 3.10
C TRP A 273 -24.56 -21.24 3.71
N GLU A 274 -25.08 -22.42 4.02
CA GLU A 274 -26.42 -22.63 4.59
C GLU A 274 -26.53 -22.13 6.04
N LYS A 275 -25.39 -21.89 6.70
CA LYS A 275 -25.31 -21.35 8.06
C LYS A 275 -25.04 -19.85 8.10
N ARG A 276 -24.85 -19.21 6.94
CA ARG A 276 -24.64 -17.77 6.86
C ARG A 276 -25.95 -17.03 6.98
N ASP A 277 -25.90 -15.87 7.61
CA ASP A 277 -27.04 -14.97 7.69
C ASP A 277 -27.35 -14.40 6.30
N ASP A 278 -28.62 -14.11 6.02
CA ASP A 278 -29.05 -13.36 4.81
C ASP A 278 -28.69 -11.87 4.95
N ARG A 279 -27.39 -11.61 5.00
CA ARG A 279 -26.81 -10.29 5.23
C ARG A 279 -25.66 -9.98 4.30
N ALA A 280 -25.51 -8.68 4.03
CA ALA A 280 -24.43 -8.08 3.27
C ALA A 280 -23.57 -7.23 4.23
N TYR A 281 -22.25 -7.49 4.24
CA TYR A 281 -21.32 -6.73 5.04
C TYR A 281 -20.85 -5.49 4.27
N MET A 282 -21.03 -4.31 4.84
CA MET A 282 -20.62 -3.03 4.28
C MET A 282 -19.13 -2.81 4.54
N PHE A 283 -18.34 -2.69 3.48
CA PHE A 283 -16.90 -2.51 3.58
C PHE A 283 -16.53 -1.07 3.94
N ALA A 284 -16.75 -0.68 5.20
CA ALA A 284 -16.46 0.67 5.71
C ALA A 284 -15.77 0.62 7.07
N LYS A 285 -14.73 1.43 7.26
CA LYS A 285 -14.10 1.66 8.57
C LYS A 285 -14.64 2.91 9.27
N PHE A 286 -15.05 3.89 8.47
CA PHE A 286 -15.55 5.17 8.96
C PHE A 286 -16.95 5.46 8.43
N ASP A 287 -17.77 6.12 9.25
CA ASP A 287 -19.09 6.63 8.88
C ASP A 287 -19.06 7.54 7.64
N SER A 288 -18.00 8.34 7.53
CA SER A 288 -17.75 9.22 6.39
C SER A 288 -17.67 8.48 5.06
N TYR A 289 -17.27 7.21 5.03
CA TYR A 289 -17.19 6.43 3.79
C TYR A 289 -18.58 6.16 3.19
N LEU A 290 -19.61 6.23 4.02
CA LEU A 290 -21.00 6.01 3.65
C LEU A 290 -21.80 7.31 3.50
N THR A 291 -21.34 8.41 4.11
CA THR A 291 -22.14 9.64 4.27
C THR A 291 -21.56 10.88 3.60
N ASN A 292 -20.28 10.87 3.21
CA ASN A 292 -19.68 12.02 2.53
C ASN A 292 -20.20 12.17 1.09
N SER A 293 -19.93 13.32 0.48
CA SER A 293 -20.34 13.62 -0.91
C SER A 293 -19.65 12.74 -1.96
N GLU A 294 -18.62 11.99 -1.57
CA GLU A 294 -17.90 11.04 -2.43
C GLU A 294 -18.33 9.59 -2.17
N ALA A 295 -19.36 9.36 -1.35
CA ALA A 295 -19.88 8.03 -1.06
C ALA A 295 -20.43 7.40 -2.35
N THR A 296 -20.08 6.13 -2.58
CA THR A 296 -20.43 5.42 -3.81
C THR A 296 -21.95 5.20 -3.94
N TRP A 297 -22.61 5.00 -2.80
CA TRP A 297 -24.03 4.65 -2.71
C TRP A 297 -24.77 5.69 -1.88
N SER A 298 -25.99 6.04 -2.28
CA SER A 298 -26.85 6.88 -1.46
C SER A 298 -27.31 6.10 -0.23
N THR A 299 -27.23 6.69 0.96
CA THR A 299 -27.74 6.06 2.19
C THR A 299 -29.25 5.83 2.14
N SER A 300 -29.99 6.64 1.37
CA SER A 300 -31.44 6.46 1.16
C SER A 300 -31.79 5.22 0.33
N SER A 301 -30.82 4.60 -0.33
CA SER A 301 -31.04 3.42 -1.17
C SER A 301 -31.14 2.13 -0.37
N PHE A 302 -30.44 2.03 0.77
CA PHE A 302 -30.33 0.79 1.52
C PHE A 302 -31.68 0.23 1.96
N PRO A 303 -32.61 1.01 2.57
CA PRO A 303 -33.93 0.48 2.94
C PRO A 303 -34.76 -0.04 1.75
N THR A 304 -34.55 0.52 0.56
CA THR A 304 -35.20 0.06 -0.67
C THR A 304 -34.59 -1.25 -1.15
N ILE A 305 -33.26 -1.34 -1.21
CA ILE A 305 -32.55 -2.57 -1.60
C ILE A 305 -32.87 -3.71 -0.64
N GLN A 306 -32.85 -3.46 0.68
CA GLN A 306 -33.20 -4.46 1.70
C GLN A 306 -34.57 -5.11 1.45
N ARG A 307 -35.57 -4.30 1.09
CA ARG A 307 -36.92 -4.81 0.77
C ARG A 307 -36.97 -5.57 -0.55
N LEU A 308 -36.21 -5.13 -1.55
CA LEU A 308 -36.21 -5.74 -2.88
C LEU A 308 -35.55 -7.13 -2.89
N VAL A 309 -34.46 -7.29 -2.15
CA VAL A 309 -33.64 -8.53 -2.21
C VAL A 309 -33.61 -9.30 -0.89
N ASN A 310 -34.44 -8.89 0.08
CA ASN A 310 -34.58 -9.51 1.40
C ASN A 310 -33.21 -9.70 2.09
N VAL A 311 -32.43 -8.62 2.18
CA VAL A 311 -31.10 -8.62 2.78
C VAL A 311 -31.04 -7.66 3.96
N THR A 312 -30.19 -7.98 4.94
CA THR A 312 -29.83 -7.05 6.00
C THR A 312 -28.44 -6.48 5.75
N PHE A 313 -28.25 -5.16 5.87
CA PHE A 313 -26.91 -4.57 5.80
C PHE A 313 -26.33 -4.44 7.20
N VAL A 314 -25.10 -4.90 7.36
CA VAL A 314 -24.32 -4.79 8.60
C VAL A 314 -22.95 -4.17 8.29
N GLY A 315 -22.32 -3.52 9.25
CA GLY A 315 -20.93 -3.05 9.08
C GLY A 315 -20.33 -2.61 10.40
N GLY A 316 -19.01 -2.67 10.54
CA GLY A 316 -18.30 -2.19 11.72
C GLY A 316 -17.56 -0.89 11.42
N PHE A 317 -18.16 0.25 11.76
CA PHE A 317 -17.55 1.56 11.49
C PHE A 317 -17.62 2.51 12.70
N MET A 318 -16.65 3.42 12.73
CA MET A 318 -16.53 4.46 13.76
C MET A 318 -16.57 5.86 13.15
N ARG A 319 -16.68 6.88 14.01
CA ARG A 319 -16.63 8.27 13.55
C ARG A 319 -15.21 8.65 13.10
N GLN A 320 -15.06 9.20 11.89
CA GLN A 320 -13.75 9.67 11.41
C GLN A 320 -13.29 10.96 12.10
N HIS A 321 -14.19 11.92 12.24
CA HIS A 321 -13.91 13.27 12.71
C HIS A 321 -14.59 13.57 14.05
N GLY A 322 -13.85 14.18 14.98
CA GLY A 322 -14.32 14.42 16.34
C GLY A 322 -13.81 13.38 17.32
N ASN A 323 -14.47 13.24 18.46
CA ASN A 323 -14.07 12.26 19.46
C ASN A 323 -14.39 10.85 18.97
N ARG A 324 -13.36 9.99 18.87
CA ARG A 324 -13.50 8.59 18.44
C ARG A 324 -14.32 7.74 19.41
N ALA A 325 -14.47 8.20 20.65
CA ALA A 325 -15.34 7.56 21.63
C ALA A 325 -16.84 7.81 21.37
N ASP A 326 -17.18 8.79 20.54
CA ASP A 326 -18.58 9.08 20.24
C ASP A 326 -19.13 8.09 19.20
N SER A 327 -20.35 7.61 19.42
CA SER A 327 -21.03 6.76 18.44
C SER A 327 -21.23 7.50 17.11
N PRO A 328 -20.90 6.86 15.97
CA PRO A 328 -21.19 7.43 14.65
C PRO A 328 -22.70 7.66 14.46
N PRO A 329 -23.12 8.54 13.53
CA PRO A 329 -24.53 8.74 13.26
C PRO A 329 -25.16 7.43 12.78
N GLN A 330 -26.41 7.20 13.19
CA GLN A 330 -27.18 6.06 12.69
C GLN A 330 -27.43 6.25 11.19
N ILE A 331 -27.09 5.24 10.40
CA ILE A 331 -27.39 5.22 8.96
C ILE A 331 -28.58 4.31 8.76
N GLU A 332 -29.67 4.85 8.24
CA GLU A 332 -30.90 4.09 8.02
C GLU A 332 -30.64 2.88 7.11
N GLY A 333 -31.16 1.72 7.51
CA GLY A 333 -30.98 0.46 6.78
C GLY A 333 -29.66 -0.26 7.02
N ILE A 334 -28.73 0.28 7.81
CA ILE A 334 -27.46 -0.39 8.17
C ILE A 334 -27.37 -0.58 9.69
N THR A 335 -27.16 -1.82 10.12
CA THR A 335 -26.80 -2.14 11.51
C THR A 335 -25.30 -1.94 11.72
N ASN A 336 -24.92 -0.93 12.51
CA ASN A 336 -23.52 -0.72 12.88
C ASN A 336 -23.12 -1.61 14.06
N LEU A 337 -22.07 -2.41 13.87
CA LEU A 337 -21.47 -3.31 14.86
C LEU A 337 -20.40 -2.62 15.72
N GLY A 338 -20.10 -1.35 15.44
CA GLY A 338 -19.07 -0.56 16.14
C GLY A 338 -17.66 -0.87 15.66
N LEU A 339 -16.66 -0.46 16.45
CA LEU A 339 -15.27 -0.80 16.20
C LEU A 339 -15.03 -2.26 16.57
N LEU A 340 -14.70 -3.08 15.58
CA LEU A 340 -14.33 -4.48 15.75
C LEU A 340 -12.81 -4.60 15.74
N ASP A 341 -12.28 -5.53 16.54
CA ASP A 341 -10.91 -6.00 16.33
C ASP A 341 -10.81 -6.84 15.05
N ARG A 342 -9.59 -7.31 14.73
CA ARG A 342 -9.36 -8.01 13.46
C ARG A 342 -10.05 -9.37 13.42
N GLU A 343 -9.96 -10.14 14.49
CA GLU A 343 -10.62 -11.44 14.60
C GLU A 343 -12.14 -11.32 14.49
N ASP A 344 -12.75 -10.42 15.26
CA ASP A 344 -14.20 -10.20 15.25
C ASP A 344 -14.67 -9.68 13.89
N PHE A 345 -13.92 -8.76 13.27
CA PHE A 345 -14.20 -8.28 11.92
C PHE A 345 -14.26 -9.42 10.90
N ILE A 346 -13.27 -10.31 10.92
CA ILE A 346 -13.20 -11.45 10.01
C ILE A 346 -14.36 -12.43 10.25
N GLN A 347 -14.70 -12.69 11.51
CA GLN A 347 -15.84 -13.56 11.86
C GLN A 347 -17.18 -12.96 11.40
N GLU A 348 -17.39 -11.67 11.60
CA GLU A 348 -18.61 -10.99 11.14
C GLU A 348 -18.70 -10.95 9.61
N MET A 349 -17.57 -10.80 8.91
CA MET A 349 -17.54 -10.92 7.45
C MET A 349 -17.87 -12.35 7.01
N ALA A 350 -17.32 -13.38 7.65
CA ALA A 350 -17.53 -14.79 7.30
C ALA A 350 -18.99 -15.26 7.44
N LYS A 351 -19.75 -14.66 8.38
CA LYS A 351 -21.18 -14.91 8.57
C LYS A 351 -22.06 -14.30 7.46
N SER A 352 -21.50 -13.41 6.65
CA SER A 352 -22.22 -12.67 5.61
C SER A 352 -22.15 -13.38 4.25
N LYS A 353 -23.17 -13.20 3.41
CA LYS A 353 -23.20 -13.82 2.07
C LYS A 353 -22.47 -12.99 1.01
N VAL A 354 -22.25 -11.71 1.24
CA VAL A 354 -21.56 -10.81 0.30
C VAL A 354 -20.87 -9.66 1.05
N LEU A 355 -19.72 -9.23 0.54
CA LEU A 355 -19.03 -8.01 0.95
C LEU A 355 -19.36 -6.90 -0.06
N VAL A 356 -19.88 -5.78 0.41
CA VAL A 356 -20.27 -4.64 -0.42
C VAL A 356 -19.24 -3.53 -0.31
N GLY A 357 -18.48 -3.31 -1.38
CA GLY A 357 -17.61 -2.14 -1.49
C GLY A 357 -18.39 -0.83 -1.49
N VAL A 358 -17.86 0.20 -0.84
CA VAL A 358 -18.48 1.54 -0.71
C VAL A 358 -17.61 2.65 -1.28
N GLY A 359 -16.54 2.29 -1.99
CA GLY A 359 -15.60 3.19 -2.67
C GLY A 359 -14.35 3.51 -1.86
N ASN A 360 -14.42 3.48 -0.53
CA ASN A 360 -13.28 3.64 0.37
C ASN A 360 -13.27 2.55 1.46
N PRO A 361 -12.10 2.11 1.93
CA PRO A 361 -10.77 2.46 1.42
C PRO A 361 -10.55 1.90 0.01
N ILE A 362 -9.75 2.60 -0.80
CA ILE A 362 -9.23 2.05 -2.05
C ILE A 362 -8.09 1.10 -1.74
N ILE A 363 -7.94 0.02 -2.52
CA ILE A 363 -6.82 -0.92 -2.48
C ILE A 363 -6.57 -1.45 -1.05
N SER A 364 -7.19 -2.58 -0.71
CA SER A 364 -7.18 -3.09 0.67
C SER A 364 -7.10 -4.61 0.67
N PRO A 365 -6.47 -5.23 1.69
CA PRO A 365 -6.49 -6.68 1.85
C PRO A 365 -7.90 -7.28 1.99
N THR A 366 -8.87 -6.52 2.52
CA THR A 366 -10.18 -7.03 2.93
C THR A 366 -10.97 -7.74 1.82
N PRO A 367 -11.10 -7.22 0.59
CA PRO A 367 -11.71 -7.98 -0.50
C PRO A 367 -11.06 -9.34 -0.77
N TYR A 368 -9.74 -9.49 -0.65
CA TYR A 368 -9.09 -10.80 -0.78
C TYR A 368 -9.42 -11.73 0.39
N GLU A 369 -9.45 -11.18 1.61
CA GLU A 369 -9.87 -11.93 2.80
C GLU A 369 -11.32 -12.42 2.67
N ALA A 370 -12.22 -11.61 2.11
CA ALA A 370 -13.59 -11.99 1.81
C ALA A 370 -13.66 -13.18 0.85
N LEU A 371 -12.97 -13.09 -0.29
CA LEU A 371 -12.91 -14.19 -1.27
C LEU A 371 -12.34 -15.48 -0.65
N CYS A 372 -11.33 -15.36 0.21
CA CYS A 372 -10.81 -16.49 0.97
C CYS A 372 -11.88 -17.15 1.87
N LEU A 373 -12.74 -16.36 2.51
CA LEU A 373 -13.82 -16.87 3.35
C LEU A 373 -15.02 -17.35 2.54
N GLY A 374 -14.92 -17.36 1.21
CA GLY A 374 -16.01 -17.71 0.30
C GLY A 374 -17.10 -16.64 0.26
N VAL A 375 -16.75 -15.38 0.51
CA VAL A 375 -17.67 -14.22 0.47
C VAL A 375 -17.37 -13.43 -0.82
N PRO A 376 -18.28 -13.44 -1.82
CA PRO A 376 -18.15 -12.62 -3.01
C PRO A 376 -18.04 -11.11 -2.70
N PHE A 377 -17.38 -10.37 -3.57
CA PHE A 377 -17.18 -8.93 -3.42
C PHE A 377 -17.91 -8.12 -4.48
N ILE A 378 -18.71 -7.13 -4.06
CA ILE A 378 -19.22 -6.08 -4.95
C ILE A 378 -18.15 -5.00 -5.04
N ASN A 379 -17.55 -4.83 -6.22
CA ASN A 379 -16.48 -3.87 -6.48
C ASN A 379 -17.04 -2.65 -7.25
N PRO A 380 -17.20 -1.49 -6.61
CA PRO A 380 -17.75 -0.33 -7.30
C PRO A 380 -16.82 0.21 -8.39
N ILE A 381 -17.38 0.50 -9.57
CA ILE A 381 -16.73 1.24 -10.67
C ILE A 381 -17.01 2.73 -10.45
N ARG A 382 -15.96 3.49 -10.17
CA ARG A 382 -16.01 4.93 -9.85
C ARG A 382 -15.77 5.82 -11.06
N GLN A 383 -15.03 5.32 -12.05
CA GLN A 383 -14.80 6.00 -13.33
C GLN A 383 -14.79 4.96 -14.43
N TRP A 384 -15.31 5.30 -15.60
CA TRP A 384 -15.32 4.49 -16.80
C TRP A 384 -15.42 5.42 -18.02
N ASP A 385 -15.20 4.87 -19.21
CA ASP A 385 -15.43 5.60 -20.45
C ASP A 385 -16.91 5.56 -20.81
N HIS A 386 -17.54 6.73 -21.00
CA HIS A 386 -18.96 6.78 -21.32
C HIS A 386 -19.27 6.30 -22.74
N ASP A 387 -18.30 6.38 -23.66
CA ASP A 387 -18.47 5.94 -25.04
C ASP A 387 -18.25 4.42 -25.18
N ASP A 388 -17.47 3.83 -24.28
CA ASP A 388 -17.24 2.39 -24.17
C ASP A 388 -17.26 1.93 -22.70
N PRO A 389 -18.44 1.83 -22.08
CA PRO A 389 -18.57 1.66 -20.64
C PRO A 389 -18.25 0.24 -20.15
N GLU A 390 -18.02 -0.70 -21.07
CA GLU A 390 -17.59 -2.07 -20.77
C GLU A 390 -16.08 -2.26 -20.88
N ASP A 391 -15.34 -1.26 -21.38
CA ASP A 391 -13.89 -1.28 -21.47
C ASP A 391 -13.24 -1.21 -20.08
N ARG A 392 -12.85 -2.38 -19.57
CA ARG A 392 -12.19 -2.52 -18.26
C ARG A 392 -10.84 -1.83 -18.20
N ASP A 393 -10.17 -1.67 -19.34
CA ASP A 393 -8.96 -0.86 -19.43
C ASP A 393 -9.28 0.64 -19.35
N LYS A 394 -10.50 1.05 -19.01
CA LYS A 394 -10.79 2.46 -18.68
C LYS A 394 -11.48 2.59 -17.32
N TRP A 395 -11.67 1.48 -16.61
CA TRP A 395 -12.31 1.49 -15.31
C TRP A 395 -11.35 1.93 -14.20
N VAL A 396 -11.87 2.71 -13.26
CA VAL A 396 -11.28 2.91 -11.94
C VAL A 396 -12.28 2.37 -10.93
N THR A 397 -11.94 1.25 -10.32
CA THR A 397 -12.77 0.58 -9.31
C THR A 397 -12.24 0.85 -7.90
N GLN A 398 -13.01 0.50 -6.86
CA GLN A 398 -12.51 0.53 -5.48
C GLN A 398 -11.28 -0.36 -5.31
N HIS A 399 -11.27 -1.53 -5.94
CA HIS A 399 -10.19 -2.50 -5.85
C HIS A 399 -9.73 -3.00 -7.23
N ASN A 400 -8.92 -2.21 -7.92
CA ASN A 400 -8.44 -2.53 -9.27
C ASN A 400 -7.61 -3.82 -9.38
N GLY A 401 -6.97 -4.29 -8.30
CA GLY A 401 -6.35 -5.62 -8.30
C GLY A 401 -7.33 -6.76 -8.60
N LEU A 402 -8.64 -6.54 -8.44
CA LEU A 402 -9.69 -7.53 -8.66
C LEU A 402 -10.46 -7.30 -9.97
N ILE A 403 -10.03 -6.35 -10.82
CA ILE A 403 -10.76 -5.96 -12.03
C ILE A 403 -10.94 -7.10 -13.05
N GLU A 404 -9.97 -8.01 -13.12
CA GLU A 404 -10.00 -9.16 -14.03
C GLU A 404 -10.95 -10.26 -13.57
N LEU A 405 -11.34 -10.27 -12.29
CA LEU A 405 -12.27 -11.26 -11.78
C LEU A 405 -13.70 -10.94 -12.23
N ASN A 406 -14.50 -12.00 -12.30
CA ASN A 406 -15.89 -11.99 -12.70
C ASN A 406 -16.75 -12.68 -11.65
N PRO A 407 -18.10 -12.59 -11.76
CA PRO A 407 -18.99 -13.47 -11.03
C PRO A 407 -18.60 -14.95 -11.23
N PRO A 408 -18.72 -15.78 -10.18
CA PRO A 408 -19.38 -15.51 -8.90
C PRO A 408 -18.48 -14.84 -7.84
N HIS A 409 -17.20 -14.57 -8.13
CA HIS A 409 -16.25 -14.04 -7.14
C HIS A 409 -16.38 -12.53 -6.95
N VAL A 410 -16.40 -11.78 -8.05
CA VAL A 410 -16.43 -10.31 -8.01
C VAL A 410 -17.47 -9.78 -8.96
N TYR A 411 -18.34 -8.90 -8.46
CA TYR A 411 -19.37 -8.22 -9.23
C TYR A 411 -19.02 -6.74 -9.34
N HIS A 412 -18.74 -6.26 -10.55
CA HIS A 412 -18.42 -4.86 -10.78
C HIS A 412 -19.71 -4.08 -11.04
N VAL A 413 -19.94 -3.01 -10.27
CA VAL A 413 -21.18 -2.23 -10.34
C VAL A 413 -20.84 -0.75 -10.45
N ARG A 414 -21.42 -0.05 -11.42
CA ARG A 414 -21.21 1.40 -11.58
C ARG A 414 -21.75 2.14 -10.36
N GLN A 415 -20.95 3.07 -9.82
CA GLN A 415 -21.37 3.89 -8.68
C GLN A 415 -22.70 4.60 -9.01
N HIS A 416 -23.54 4.77 -7.99
CA HIS A 416 -24.89 5.34 -8.11
C HIS A 416 -25.91 4.53 -8.93
N ASP A 417 -25.57 3.35 -9.45
CA ASP A 417 -26.55 2.43 -10.02
C ASP A 417 -27.14 1.50 -8.93
N GLU A 418 -28.10 2.04 -8.17
CA GLU A 418 -28.71 1.37 -7.03
C GLU A 418 -29.48 0.09 -7.44
N LYS A 419 -30.02 0.09 -8.66
CA LYS A 419 -30.71 -1.08 -9.20
C LYS A 419 -29.72 -2.21 -9.49
N ALA A 420 -28.63 -1.89 -10.20
CA ALA A 420 -27.58 -2.87 -10.46
C ALA A 420 -26.91 -3.36 -9.18
N LEU A 421 -26.77 -2.50 -8.16
CA LEU A 421 -26.30 -2.91 -6.83
C LEU A 421 -27.22 -3.97 -6.21
N GLY A 422 -28.53 -3.72 -6.20
CA GLY A 422 -29.51 -4.69 -5.70
C GLY A 422 -29.44 -6.02 -6.47
N GLU A 423 -29.40 -5.97 -7.80
CA GLU A 423 -29.30 -7.16 -8.65
C GLU A 423 -28.01 -7.95 -8.39
N ALA A 424 -26.87 -7.27 -8.23
CA ALA A 424 -25.59 -7.90 -7.95
C ALA A 424 -25.55 -8.55 -6.55
N ILE A 425 -26.12 -7.88 -5.54
CA ILE A 425 -26.29 -8.46 -4.19
C ILE A 425 -27.15 -9.72 -4.26
N HIS A 426 -28.30 -9.65 -4.94
CA HIS A 426 -29.16 -10.81 -5.09
C HIS A 426 -28.45 -11.98 -5.78
N GLN A 427 -27.70 -11.72 -6.86
CA GLN A 427 -26.92 -12.75 -7.54
C GLN A 427 -25.85 -13.35 -6.63
N ALA A 428 -25.08 -12.52 -5.93
CA ALA A 428 -24.04 -12.98 -5.00
C ALA A 428 -24.62 -13.83 -3.86
N MET A 429 -25.78 -13.46 -3.31
CA MET A 429 -26.49 -14.21 -2.26
C MET A 429 -27.06 -15.56 -2.72
N ASN A 430 -27.10 -15.82 -4.04
CA ASN A 430 -27.58 -17.06 -4.63
C ASN A 430 -26.48 -17.85 -5.37
N ALA A 431 -25.22 -17.37 -5.32
CA ALA A 431 -24.09 -17.98 -6.00
C ALA A 431 -22.95 -18.24 -5.00
N PRO A 432 -23.05 -19.30 -4.16
CA PRO A 432 -21.99 -19.63 -3.22
C PRO A 432 -20.65 -19.85 -3.93
N ILE A 433 -19.58 -19.40 -3.31
CA ILE A 433 -18.22 -19.68 -3.75
C ILE A 433 -17.46 -20.43 -2.67
N ASP A 434 -16.57 -21.31 -3.10
CA ASP A 434 -15.57 -21.88 -2.21
C ASP A 434 -14.54 -20.82 -1.82
N ARG A 435 -13.71 -21.18 -0.84
CA ARG A 435 -12.51 -20.43 -0.50
C ARG A 435 -11.68 -20.16 -1.75
N TYR A 436 -11.42 -18.88 -2.01
CA TYR A 436 -10.65 -18.46 -3.17
C TYR A 436 -9.48 -17.57 -2.77
N ILE A 437 -8.26 -18.09 -2.93
CA ILE A 437 -7.01 -17.33 -2.79
C ILE A 437 -6.38 -17.23 -4.18
N LEU A 438 -6.25 -16.01 -4.69
CA LEU A 438 -5.61 -15.80 -6.00
C LEU A 438 -4.18 -16.35 -5.95
N PRO A 439 -3.68 -16.99 -7.03
CA PRO A 439 -2.32 -17.51 -7.08
C PRO A 439 -1.25 -16.48 -6.69
N ARG A 440 -1.42 -15.22 -7.10
CA ARG A 440 -0.49 -14.12 -6.77
C ARG A 440 -0.49 -13.70 -5.30
N MET A 441 -1.55 -14.05 -4.56
CA MET A 441 -1.74 -13.76 -3.13
C MET A 441 -1.41 -14.95 -2.23
N ARG A 442 -0.85 -16.02 -2.79
CA ARG A 442 -0.28 -17.15 -2.03
C ARG A 442 1.15 -16.85 -1.60
N GLU A 443 1.61 -17.51 -0.55
CA GLU A 443 2.97 -17.33 -0.01
C GLU A 443 4.04 -17.60 -1.06
N GLU A 444 3.89 -18.68 -1.83
CA GLU A 444 4.83 -19.01 -2.92
C GLU A 444 4.86 -17.93 -4.01
N GLY A 445 3.71 -17.32 -4.33
CA GLY A 445 3.66 -16.22 -5.29
C GLY A 445 4.41 -14.98 -4.82
N VAL A 446 4.31 -14.64 -3.53
CA VAL A 446 5.08 -13.53 -2.93
C VAL A 446 6.57 -13.87 -2.89
N LYS A 447 6.92 -15.09 -2.45
CA LYS A 447 8.31 -15.58 -2.39
C LYS A 447 8.98 -15.51 -3.77
N GLU A 448 8.30 -15.93 -4.83
CA GLU A 448 8.85 -15.85 -6.18
C GLU A 448 9.19 -14.41 -6.57
N ARG A 449 8.29 -13.45 -6.30
CA ARG A 449 8.51 -12.03 -6.62
C ARG A 449 9.63 -11.42 -5.78
N VAL A 450 9.71 -11.76 -4.49
CA VAL A 450 10.80 -11.34 -3.60
C VAL A 450 12.14 -11.90 -4.07
N LYS A 451 12.21 -13.20 -4.38
CA LYS A 451 13.42 -13.84 -4.92
C LYS A 451 13.86 -13.16 -6.21
N ARG A 452 12.92 -12.92 -7.13
CA ARG A 452 13.21 -12.24 -8.40
C ARG A 452 13.76 -10.84 -8.21
N MET A 453 13.28 -10.11 -7.20
CA MET A 453 13.81 -8.78 -6.85
C MET A 453 15.24 -8.89 -6.32
N VAL A 454 15.54 -9.85 -5.45
CA VAL A 454 16.87 -9.95 -4.80
C VAL A 454 17.93 -10.59 -5.69
N GLU A 455 17.54 -11.55 -6.54
CA GLU A 455 18.49 -12.46 -7.21
C GLU A 455 18.49 -12.35 -8.73
N ASP A 456 17.30 -12.26 -9.34
CA ASP A 456 17.17 -12.44 -10.79
C ASP A 456 17.41 -11.14 -11.57
N VAL A 457 17.31 -9.98 -10.91
CA VAL A 457 17.50 -8.68 -11.56
C VAL A 457 18.87 -8.10 -11.20
N ASP A 458 19.70 -7.88 -12.22
CA ASP A 458 20.92 -7.08 -12.11
C ASP A 458 20.56 -5.59 -12.08
N TRP A 459 20.32 -5.08 -10.87
CA TRP A 459 19.94 -3.68 -10.65
C TRP A 459 21.02 -2.69 -11.02
N TRP A 460 22.30 -3.06 -10.90
CA TRP A 460 23.40 -2.20 -11.34
C TRP A 460 23.35 -2.03 -12.86
N LYS A 461 23.24 -3.13 -13.60
CA LYS A 461 23.13 -3.08 -15.06
C LYS A 461 21.89 -2.31 -15.50
N LYS A 462 20.75 -2.52 -14.82
CA LYS A 462 19.51 -1.78 -15.12
C LYS A 462 19.66 -0.28 -14.86
N TRP A 463 20.30 0.12 -13.76
CA TRP A 463 20.58 1.52 -13.46
C TRP A 463 21.53 2.16 -14.47
N ARG A 464 22.61 1.47 -14.87
CA ARG A 464 23.54 1.97 -15.89
C ARG A 464 22.88 2.18 -17.25
N ALA A 465 21.88 1.38 -17.58
CA ALA A 465 21.12 1.55 -18.82
C ALA A 465 20.17 2.75 -18.82
N LEU A 466 19.99 3.46 -17.70
CA LEU A 466 19.13 4.65 -17.64
C LEU A 466 19.77 5.83 -18.40
N PRO A 467 18.97 6.62 -19.15
CA PRO A 467 19.46 7.84 -19.77
C PRO A 467 20.07 8.81 -18.75
N GLY A 468 21.22 9.41 -19.06
CA GLY A 468 21.88 10.40 -18.21
C GLY A 468 22.81 9.86 -17.12
N VAL A 469 23.01 8.54 -17.01
CA VAL A 469 24.01 7.93 -16.10
C VAL A 469 25.44 7.90 -16.70
N HIS A 470 25.56 8.22 -17.99
CA HIS A 470 26.81 8.19 -18.76
C HIS A 470 27.29 9.54 -19.28
N ASN A 471 26.48 10.58 -19.11
CA ASN A 471 26.85 11.96 -19.43
C ASN A 471 27.28 12.66 -18.15
#